data_AF-A0A2V8G085-F1
#
_entry.id   AF-A0A2V8G085-F1
#
_cell.length_a   1.000
_cell.length_b   1.000
_cell.length_c   1.000
_cell.angle_alpha   90.00
_cell.angle_beta   90.00
_cell.angle_gamma   90.00
#
_symmetry.space_group_name_H-M   'P 1'
#
loop_
_entity.id
_entity.type
_entity.pdbx_description
1 polymer ?
#
loop_
_entity_poly.entity_id
_entity_poly.type
_entity_poly.pdbx_seq_one_letter_code
_entity_poly.pdbx_strand_id
1 'polypeptide(L)'
;MKRVLVLMCALLVSAASIAGAQIASGNIYGTVVDEQGGVLPGADVTLLSTSIGGAPRTTVTDSQGQFRFLNLDAGTYKLTISLPSFSKQEREVLVTTGI
;
A
#
# COMPACT_ATOMS: atom_id res chain seq x y z
N MET A 1 -10.13 33.19 -41.67
CA MET A 1 -10.97 32.06 -41.19
C MET A 1 -10.17 30.77 -40.99
N LYS A 2 -9.45 30.26 -42.00
CA LYS A 2 -8.63 29.02 -41.86
C LYS A 2 -7.55 29.09 -40.76
N ARG A 3 -6.90 30.25 -40.59
CA ARG A 3 -5.88 30.47 -39.53
C ARG A 3 -6.47 30.46 -38.11
N VAL A 4 -7.70 30.95 -37.95
CA VAL A 4 -8.42 30.96 -36.64
C VAL A 4 -8.86 29.55 -36.26
N LEU A 5 -9.33 28.76 -37.25
CA LEU A 5 -9.70 27.36 -37.05
C LEU A 5 -8.50 26.48 -36.63
N VAL A 6 -7.33 26.69 -37.26
CA VAL A 6 -6.09 25.96 -36.93
C VAL A 6 -5.60 26.27 -35.51
N LEU A 7 -5.71 27.53 -35.08
CA LEU A 7 -5.35 27.95 -33.72
C LEU A 7 -6.28 27.35 -32.66
N MET A 8 -7.59 27.24 -32.95
CA MET A 8 -8.57 26.63 -32.04
C MET A 8 -8.35 25.12 -31.86
N CYS A 9 -8.03 24.40 -32.94
CA CYS A 9 -7.69 22.98 -32.86
C CYS A 9 -6.39 22.72 -32.08
N ALA A 10 -5.37 23.58 -32.24
CA ALA A 10 -4.11 23.46 -31.49
C ALA A 10 -4.29 23.70 -29.97
N LEU A 11 -5.24 24.58 -29.59
CA LEU A 11 -5.56 24.87 -28.19
C LEU A 11 -6.34 23.72 -27.51
N LEU A 12 -7.18 23.00 -28.26
CA LEU A 12 -7.92 21.83 -27.74
C LEU A 12 -7.03 20.61 -27.54
N VAL A 13 -5.99 20.43 -28.35
CA VAL A 13 -5.03 19.30 -28.23
C VAL A 13 -4.07 19.49 -27.04
N SER A 14 -3.81 20.72 -26.63
CA SER A 14 -2.95 21.02 -25.47
C SER A 14 -3.67 20.86 -24.11
N ALA A 15 -5.01 20.84 -24.09
CA ALA A 15 -5.81 20.55 -22.90
C ALA A 15 -5.92 19.05 -22.57
N ALA A 16 -5.53 18.16 -23.50
CA ALA A 16 -5.49 16.71 -23.28
C ALA A 16 -4.19 16.22 -22.63
N SER A 17 -3.32 17.15 -22.20
CA SER A 17 -2.02 16.87 -21.61
C SER A 17 -2.18 16.30 -20.18
N ILE A 18 -2.32 14.98 -20.14
CA ILE A 18 -1.85 14.08 -19.07
C ILE A 18 -2.69 14.13 -17.78
N ALA A 19 -3.78 13.37 -17.83
CA ALA A 19 -4.34 12.70 -16.66
C ALA A 19 -3.29 11.72 -16.08
N GLY A 20 -2.33 12.25 -15.32
CA GLY A 20 -1.28 11.48 -14.64
C GLY A 20 -1.64 11.17 -13.19
N ALA A 21 -2.82 10.60 -12.95
CA ALA A 21 -3.19 10.09 -11.62
C ALA A 21 -3.12 8.56 -11.62
N GLN A 22 -1.98 8.00 -12.04
CA GLN A 22 -1.74 6.58 -11.80
C GLN A 22 -1.42 6.45 -10.30
N ILE A 23 -2.48 6.39 -9.49
CA ILE A 23 -2.38 5.99 -8.08
C ILE A 23 -2.01 4.52 -8.11
N ALA A 24 -0.72 4.29 -8.08
CA ALA A 24 -0.15 2.98 -8.18
C ALA A 24 -0.12 2.41 -6.75
N SER A 25 -1.28 1.91 -6.33
CA SER A 25 -1.48 1.40 -4.98
C SER A 25 -1.41 -0.13 -4.95
N GLY A 26 -0.59 -0.67 -4.04
CA GLY A 26 -0.56 -2.08 -3.71
C GLY A 26 -1.33 -2.41 -2.42
N ASN A 27 -1.36 -3.69 -2.09
CA ASN A 27 -1.98 -4.21 -0.88
C ASN A 27 -1.01 -5.19 -0.21
N ILE A 28 -1.00 -5.23 1.12
CA ILE A 28 -0.30 -6.26 1.89
C ILE A 28 -1.34 -7.14 2.56
N TYR A 29 -1.23 -8.45 2.37
CA TYR A 29 -2.01 -9.46 3.06
C TYR A 29 -1.06 -10.41 3.79
N GLY A 30 -1.53 -11.00 4.88
CA GLY A 30 -0.76 -12.02 5.57
C GLY A 30 -1.58 -12.78 6.60
N THR A 31 -0.97 -13.85 7.10
CA THR A 31 -1.49 -14.66 8.20
C THR A 31 -0.38 -14.82 9.23
N VAL A 32 -0.72 -14.58 10.49
CA VAL A 32 0.21 -14.75 11.60
C VAL A 32 0.00 -16.15 12.19
N VAL A 33 1.08 -16.92 12.24
CA VAL A 33 1.11 -18.28 12.77
C VAL A 33 2.29 -18.45 13.73
N ASP A 34 2.19 -19.40 14.64
CA ASP A 34 3.31 -19.86 15.46
C ASP A 34 4.21 -20.86 14.72
N GLU A 35 5.27 -21.34 15.37
CA GLU A 35 6.23 -22.30 14.81
C GLU A 35 5.61 -23.68 14.51
N GLN A 36 4.45 -23.99 15.09
CA GLN A 36 3.71 -25.24 14.90
C GLN A 36 2.63 -25.10 13.81
N GLY A 37 2.45 -23.90 13.25
CA GLY A 37 1.43 -23.57 12.26
C GLY A 37 0.07 -23.21 12.84
N GLY A 38 -0.03 -23.01 14.17
CA GLY A 38 -1.24 -22.51 14.82
C GLY A 38 -1.47 -21.04 14.48
N VAL A 39 -2.68 -20.68 14.05
CA VAL A 39 -3.03 -19.28 13.75
C VAL A 39 -3.11 -18.46 15.03
N LEU A 40 -2.62 -17.22 14.95
CA LEU A 40 -2.54 -16.30 16.08
C LEU A 40 -3.51 -15.12 15.91
N PRO A 41 -4.75 -15.23 16.42
CA PRO A 41 -5.70 -14.12 16.44
C PRO A 41 -5.33 -13.08 17.50
N GLY A 42 -5.74 -11.82 17.29
CA GLY A 42 -5.52 -10.75 18.27
C GLY A 42 -4.12 -10.17 18.30
N ALA A 43 -3.21 -10.58 17.40
CA ALA A 43 -1.91 -9.97 17.24
C ALA A 43 -2.03 -8.57 16.63
N ASP A 44 -1.36 -7.59 17.25
CA ASP A 44 -1.22 -6.23 16.74
C ASP A 44 -0.23 -6.21 15.58
N VAL A 45 -0.67 -5.69 14.44
CA VAL A 45 0.14 -5.55 13.22
C VAL A 45 0.27 -4.08 12.89
N THR A 46 1.49 -3.58 12.92
CA THR A 46 1.85 -2.19 12.59
C THR A 46 2.64 -2.15 11.29
N LEU A 47 2.24 -1.28 10.38
CA LEU A 47 2.90 -1.03 9.11
C LEU A 47 3.39 0.42 9.08
N LEU A 48 4.70 0.60 8.97
CA LEU A 48 5.33 1.91 8.84
C LEU A 48 6.03 2.01 7.48
N SER A 49 5.71 3.05 6.72
CA SER A 49 6.44 3.37 5.51
C SER A 49 7.86 3.84 5.85
N THR A 50 8.88 3.21 5.27
CA THR A 50 10.28 3.63 5.42
C THR A 50 10.78 4.46 4.25
N SER A 51 10.14 4.37 3.06
CA SER A 51 10.57 5.08 1.86
C SER A 51 9.86 6.41 1.62
N ILE A 52 8.55 6.48 1.85
CA ILE A 52 7.72 7.68 1.56
C ILE A 52 7.35 8.46 2.83
N GLY A 53 7.68 7.93 4.01
CA GLY A 53 7.27 8.49 5.31
C GLY A 53 5.76 8.34 5.57
N GLY A 54 5.27 9.00 6.62
CA GLY A 54 3.86 9.00 7.01
C GLY A 54 3.56 8.35 8.37
N ALA A 55 2.31 8.42 8.79
CA ALA A 55 1.86 7.82 10.03
C ALA A 55 1.82 6.29 9.92
N PRO A 56 2.20 5.55 10.98
CA PRO A 56 2.04 4.11 11.01
C PRO A 56 0.56 3.74 10.89
N ARG A 57 0.28 2.70 10.10
CA ARG A 57 -1.05 2.08 10.01
C ARG A 57 -1.07 0.85 10.89
N THR A 58 -2.13 0.65 11.65
CA THR A 58 -2.27 -0.51 12.53
C THR A 58 -3.53 -1.30 12.20
N THR A 59 -3.47 -2.61 12.45
CA THR A 59 -4.61 -3.51 12.39
C THR A 59 -4.38 -4.66 13.37
N VAL A 60 -5.43 -5.42 13.66
CA VAL A 60 -5.36 -6.60 14.53
C VAL A 60 -5.76 -7.80 13.70
N THR A 61 -5.05 -8.91 13.88
CA THR A 61 -5.37 -10.18 13.21
C THR A 61 -6.74 -10.71 13.63
N ASP A 62 -7.48 -11.25 12.66
CA ASP A 62 -8.80 -11.84 12.91
C ASP A 62 -8.73 -13.26 13.48
N SER A 63 -9.89 -13.92 13.63
CA SER A 63 -9.99 -15.29 14.15
C SER A 63 -9.20 -16.36 13.37
N GLN A 64 -8.82 -16.07 12.12
CA GLN A 64 -8.01 -16.93 11.27
C GLN A 64 -6.54 -16.47 11.23
N GLY A 65 -6.15 -15.55 12.12
CA GLY A 65 -4.82 -14.95 12.15
C GLY A 65 -4.54 -14.01 10.97
N GLN A 66 -5.55 -13.63 10.18
CA GLN A 66 -5.34 -12.87 8.95
C GLN A 66 -5.33 -11.37 9.20
N PHE A 67 -4.53 -10.65 8.41
CA PHE A 67 -4.51 -9.18 8.39
C PHE A 67 -4.38 -8.66 6.97
N ARG A 68 -4.78 -7.40 6.76
CA ARG A 68 -4.62 -6.71 5.48
C ARG A 68 -4.40 -5.22 5.63
N PHE A 69 -3.58 -4.68 4.75
CA PHE A 69 -3.42 -3.25 4.51
C PHE A 69 -3.72 -2.98 3.04
N LEU A 70 -4.70 -2.12 2.81
CA LEU A 70 -5.18 -1.79 1.48
C LEU A 70 -4.76 -0.38 1.07
N ASN A 71 -4.66 -0.14 -0.23
CA ASN A 71 -4.35 1.16 -0.83
C ASN A 71 -3.04 1.73 -0.27
N LEU A 72 -1.96 0.95 -0.37
CA LEU A 72 -0.62 1.36 0.00
C LEU A 72 0.08 1.92 -1.21
N ASP A 73 0.66 3.09 -1.10
CA ASP A 73 1.52 3.63 -2.16
C ASP A 73 2.73 2.71 -2.40
N ALA A 74 3.31 2.78 -3.59
CA ALA A 74 4.52 2.07 -3.91
C ALA A 74 5.68 2.49 -3.00
N GLY A 75 6.35 1.54 -2.37
CA GLY A 75 7.40 1.84 -1.42
C GLY A 75 7.79 0.67 -0.52
N THR A 76 8.81 0.90 0.30
CA THR A 76 9.24 -0.05 1.31
C THR A 76 8.52 0.25 2.61
N TYR A 77 7.99 -0.80 3.23
CA TYR A 77 7.31 -0.74 4.50
C TYR A 77 7.97 -1.68 5.50
N LYS A 78 8.12 -1.22 6.74
CA LYS A 78 8.44 -2.05 7.89
C LYS A 78 7.14 -2.55 8.51
N LEU A 79 6.90 -3.84 8.42
CA LEU A 79 5.86 -4.57 9.11
C LEU A 79 6.37 -4.98 10.49
N THR A 80 5.55 -4.81 11.51
CA THR A 80 5.83 -5.18 12.89
C THR A 80 4.63 -5.91 13.46
N ILE A 81 4.86 -7.09 14.03
CA ILE A 81 3.84 -7.93 14.63
C ILE A 81 4.16 -8.09 16.12
N SER A 82 3.17 -7.86 16.97
CA SER A 82 3.28 -7.97 18.42
C SER A 82 2.07 -8.72 18.98
N LEU A 83 2.31 -9.67 19.87
CA LEU A 83 1.29 -10.37 20.62
C LEU A 83 1.86 -10.69 22.01
N PRO A 84 1.10 -10.49 23.11
CA PRO A 84 1.59 -10.81 24.45
C PRO A 84 2.08 -12.25 24.55
N SER A 85 3.19 -12.47 25.25
CA SER A 85 3.87 -13.76 25.39
C SER A 85 4.54 -14.30 24.12
N PHE A 86 4.54 -13.55 23.02
CA PHE A 86 5.32 -13.84 21.82
C PHE A 86 6.41 -12.80 21.61
N SER A 87 7.52 -13.23 21.00
CA SER A 87 8.56 -12.31 20.58
C SER A 87 8.05 -11.43 19.44
N LYS A 88 8.28 -10.13 19.55
CA LYS A 88 7.99 -9.16 18.49
C LYS A 88 8.72 -9.56 17.20
N GLN A 89 7.99 -9.56 16.09
CA GLN A 89 8.54 -9.86 14.77
C GLN A 89 8.53 -8.61 13.89
N GLU A 90 9.60 -8.41 13.13
CA GLU A 90 9.72 -7.29 12.19
C GLU A 90 10.15 -7.80 10.82
N ARG A 91 9.54 -7.27 9.75
CA ARG A 91 9.84 -7.65 8.37
C ARG A 91 9.73 -6.45 7.45
N GLU A 92 10.67 -6.30 6.53
CA GLU A 92 10.54 -5.33 5.45
C GLU A 92 9.77 -5.94 4.28
N VAL A 93 8.86 -5.15 3.72
CA VAL A 93 8.00 -5.53 2.60
C VAL A 93 8.07 -4.43 1.55
N LEU A 94 8.49 -4.79 0.34
CA LEU A 94 8.46 -3.89 -0.81
C LEU A 94 7.09 -3.99 -1.49
N VAL A 95 6.35 -2.89 -1.49
CA VAL A 95 5.10 -2.75 -2.24
C VAL A 95 5.45 -2.21 -3.61
N THR A 96 5.22 -3.01 -4.64
CA THR A 96 5.38 -2.62 -6.04
C THR A 96 4.01 -2.42 -6.67
N THR A 97 3.98 -1.61 -7.71
CA THR A 97 2.76 -1.32 -8.46
C THR A 97 2.55 -2.47 -9.44
N GLY A 98 1.38 -3.10 -9.39
CA GLY A 98 1.00 -4.05 -10.43
C GLY A 98 0.93 -3.30 -11.77
N ILE A 99 1.78 -3.67 -12.72
CA ILE A 99 1.73 -3.19 -14.10
C ILE A 99 0.58 -3.88 -14.84
#